data_AF-A0A7X0FKC0-F1
#
_entry.id   AF-A0A7X0FKC0-F1
#
_cell.length_a   1.000
_cell.length_b   1.000
_cell.length_c   1.000
_cell.angle_alpha   90.00
_cell.angle_beta   90.00
_cell.angle_gamma   90.00
#
_symmetry.space_group_name_H-M   'P 1'
#
loop_
_entity.id
_entity.type
_entity.pdbx_description
1 polymer ?
#
loop_
_entity_poly.entity_id
_entity_poly.type
_entity_poly.pdbx_seq_one_letter_code
_entity_poly.pdbx_strand_id
1 'polypeptide(L)'
;MDEVQLPDCSSAFSTSVFADCQKLIDAHIWPISSASYENWTRQFTSPQEQFFAASVLSCLNVRSRKQFEAGLIALFRGGVSRRLFPNEHDLHLSQLLERGDGSVRLVPVVCDDDPPTKSGPLVMRRLQRLLRCRPSAMVWPWRAVELMDEGKVDTIVFVDDFLGGGTQFEKFFKRWMFDTKLTSASMVYAPVTAHQQGLTHLAGLWPQLHIICGEYLGASHGFFSDEVWSRVGHETVSAQDAATWYEGFANERGIVPRSTGHLGMGSLALTYGFEHSTPNNSLPTLWYKSQSWQPLLER
;
A
#
# COMPACT_ATOMS: atom_id res chain seq x y z
N MET A 1 -25.49 -11.79 19.06
CA MET A 1 -24.44 -10.77 19.29
C MET A 1 -25.01 -9.81 20.29
N ASP A 2 -24.33 -9.61 21.41
CA ASP A 2 -24.69 -8.50 22.31
C ASP A 2 -24.55 -7.20 21.54
N GLU A 3 -25.53 -6.32 21.69
CA GLU A 3 -25.61 -5.07 20.95
C GLU A 3 -24.51 -4.14 21.47
N VAL A 4 -23.49 -3.85 20.64
CA VAL A 4 -22.44 -2.89 21.00
C VAL A 4 -23.10 -1.54 21.25
N GLN A 5 -22.95 -1.03 22.47
CA GLN A 5 -23.46 0.28 22.85
C GLN A 5 -22.73 1.35 22.04
N LEU A 6 -23.48 2.16 21.31
CA LEU A 6 -22.91 3.27 20.54
C LEU A 6 -22.74 4.51 21.43
N PRO A 7 -21.76 5.39 21.11
CA PRO A 7 -21.69 6.71 21.72
C PRO A 7 -22.96 7.52 21.46
N ASP A 8 -23.35 8.38 22.41
CA ASP A 8 -24.50 9.29 22.26
C ASP A 8 -24.38 10.19 21.01
N CYS A 9 -23.15 10.55 20.63
CA CYS A 9 -22.86 11.37 19.47
C CYS A 9 -22.79 10.60 18.13
N SER A 10 -22.98 9.28 18.13
CA SER A 10 -22.76 8.41 16.95
C SER A 10 -23.51 8.87 15.70
N SER A 11 -24.79 9.23 15.83
CA SER A 11 -25.60 9.72 14.71
C SER A 11 -25.08 11.05 14.15
N ALA A 12 -24.72 11.99 15.03
CA ALA A 12 -24.18 13.29 14.62
C ALA A 12 -22.78 13.13 13.97
N PHE A 13 -21.94 12.27 14.54
CA PHE A 13 -20.64 11.92 13.99
C PHE A 13 -20.75 11.34 12.57
N SER A 14 -21.58 10.31 12.38
CA SER A 14 -21.78 9.69 11.06
C SER A 14 -22.28 10.69 10.03
N THR A 15 -23.26 11.52 10.40
CA THR A 15 -23.80 12.56 9.53
C THR A 15 -22.72 13.56 9.11
N SER A 16 -21.89 14.01 10.06
CA SER A 16 -20.80 14.95 9.78
C SER A 16 -19.76 14.34 8.85
N VAL A 17 -19.28 13.13 9.14
CA VAL A 17 -18.26 12.45 8.33
C VAL A 17 -18.76 12.23 6.92
N PHE A 18 -19.99 11.74 6.74
CA PHE A 18 -20.54 11.53 5.41
C PHE A 18 -20.69 12.83 4.61
N ALA A 19 -21.11 13.92 5.26
CA ALA A 19 -21.21 15.22 4.62
C ALA A 19 -19.84 15.77 4.21
N ASP A 20 -18.83 15.61 5.07
CA ASP A 20 -17.47 16.10 4.79
C ASP A 20 -16.79 15.29 3.69
N CYS A 21 -16.94 13.97 3.69
CA CYS A 21 -16.50 13.10 2.59
C CYS A 21 -17.11 13.53 1.25
N GLN A 22 -18.42 13.81 1.21
CA GLN A 22 -19.08 14.28 -0.01
C GLN A 22 -18.49 15.62 -0.49
N LYS A 23 -18.26 16.59 0.41
CA LYS A 23 -17.62 17.86 0.07
C LYS A 23 -16.22 17.67 -0.52
N LEU A 24 -15.43 16.73 0.02
CA LEU A 24 -14.09 16.44 -0.50
C LEU A 24 -14.12 15.83 -1.91
N ILE A 25 -15.14 15.01 -2.21
CA ILE A 25 -15.38 14.44 -3.54
C ILE A 25 -15.82 15.55 -4.52
N ASP A 26 -16.79 16.37 -4.12
CA ASP A 26 -17.31 17.46 -4.94
C ASP A 26 -16.23 18.51 -5.25
N ALA A 27 -15.32 18.75 -4.30
CA ALA A 27 -14.15 19.62 -4.48
C ALA A 27 -12.98 18.96 -5.26
N HIS A 28 -13.12 17.69 -5.65
CA HIS A 28 -12.11 16.90 -6.36
C HIS A 28 -10.77 16.78 -5.60
N ILE A 29 -10.85 16.85 -4.27
CA ILE A 29 -9.71 16.64 -3.37
C ILE A 29 -9.51 15.14 -3.13
N TRP A 30 -10.61 14.40 -2.99
CA TRP A 30 -10.57 12.96 -2.75
C TRP A 30 -10.76 12.19 -4.06
N PRO A 31 -9.85 11.27 -4.43
CA PRO A 31 -9.89 10.58 -5.72
C PRO A 31 -10.87 9.38 -5.68
N ILE A 32 -12.08 9.62 -5.18
CA ILE A 32 -13.18 8.65 -5.10
C ILE A 32 -14.36 9.22 -5.89
N SER A 33 -15.02 8.40 -6.71
CA SER A 33 -16.19 8.86 -7.45
C SER A 33 -17.42 8.97 -6.53
N SER A 34 -18.29 9.96 -6.76
CA SER A 34 -19.55 10.09 -6.03
C SER A 34 -20.40 8.82 -6.14
N ALA A 35 -20.40 8.17 -7.31
CA ALA A 35 -21.13 6.92 -7.52
C ALA A 35 -20.60 5.78 -6.63
N SER A 36 -19.27 5.59 -6.57
CA SER A 36 -18.66 4.58 -5.68
C SER A 36 -18.96 4.87 -4.22
N TYR A 37 -18.86 6.14 -3.82
CA TYR A 37 -19.13 6.59 -2.47
C TYR A 37 -20.59 6.36 -2.04
N GLU A 38 -21.56 6.76 -2.87
CA GLU A 38 -22.99 6.53 -2.62
C GLU A 38 -23.33 5.05 -2.57
N ASN A 39 -22.81 4.25 -3.51
CA ASN A 39 -23.05 2.81 -3.53
C ASN A 39 -22.48 2.12 -2.29
N TRP A 40 -21.28 2.52 -1.86
CA TRP A 40 -20.66 1.97 -0.67
C TRP A 40 -21.42 2.33 0.60
N THR A 41 -21.72 3.61 0.82
CA THR A 41 -22.40 4.11 2.03
C THR A 41 -23.83 3.57 2.19
N ARG A 42 -24.60 3.43 1.10
CA ARG A 42 -25.98 2.91 1.15
C ARG A 42 -26.10 1.44 1.59
N GLN A 43 -24.99 0.69 1.61
CA GLN A 43 -24.99 -0.70 2.07
C GLN A 43 -25.01 -0.83 3.61
N PHE A 44 -24.73 0.26 4.33
CA PHE A 44 -24.75 0.35 5.79
C PHE A 44 -26.09 0.93 6.28
N THR A 45 -26.98 0.08 6.79
CA THR A 45 -28.38 0.42 7.02
C THR A 45 -28.75 0.63 8.49
N SER A 46 -28.06 -0.03 9.43
CA SER A 46 -28.29 0.15 10.86
C SER A 46 -27.46 1.30 11.46
N PRO A 47 -27.83 1.84 12.62
CA PRO A 47 -27.01 2.84 13.32
C PRO A 47 -25.57 2.36 13.59
N GLN A 48 -25.38 1.08 13.96
CA GLN A 48 -24.08 0.49 14.21
C GLN A 48 -23.24 0.40 12.91
N GLU A 49 -23.88 -0.02 11.82
CA GLU A 49 -23.25 -0.08 10.50
C GLU A 49 -22.84 1.31 10.00
N GLN A 50 -23.69 2.32 10.17
CA GLN A 50 -23.40 3.69 9.78
C GLN A 50 -22.29 4.33 10.64
N PHE A 51 -22.26 4.03 11.93
CA PHE A 51 -21.18 4.44 12.82
C PHE A 51 -19.85 3.82 12.37
N PHE A 52 -19.83 2.51 12.11
CA PHE A 52 -18.65 1.83 11.62
C PHE A 52 -18.17 2.39 10.27
N ALA A 53 -19.08 2.61 9.31
CA ALA A 53 -18.75 3.17 8.02
C ALA A 53 -18.13 4.57 8.14
N ALA A 54 -18.71 5.43 8.98
CA ALA A 54 -18.15 6.74 9.28
C ALA A 54 -16.77 6.64 9.94
N SER A 55 -16.57 5.72 10.88
CA SER A 55 -15.26 5.47 11.49
C SER A 55 -14.22 5.06 10.45
N VAL A 56 -14.57 4.16 9.51
CA VAL A 56 -13.70 3.77 8.40
C VAL A 56 -13.34 4.96 7.52
N LEU A 57 -14.32 5.75 7.08
CA LEU A 57 -14.10 6.91 6.21
C LEU A 57 -13.25 7.98 6.89
N SER A 58 -13.47 8.22 8.20
CA SER A 58 -12.70 9.20 8.97
C SER A 58 -11.21 8.84 9.08
N CYS A 59 -10.87 7.56 8.93
CA CYS A 59 -9.49 7.07 8.95
C CYS A 59 -8.91 6.84 7.53
N LEU A 60 -9.75 6.89 6.49
CA LEU A 60 -9.39 6.45 5.15
C LEU A 60 -8.39 7.39 4.48
N ASN A 61 -7.20 6.86 4.24
CA ASN A 61 -6.11 7.51 3.54
C ASN A 61 -6.02 7.02 2.10
N VAL A 62 -6.51 7.80 1.14
CA VAL A 62 -6.33 7.50 -0.29
C VAL A 62 -5.32 8.46 -0.90
N ARG A 63 -4.27 7.93 -1.51
CA ARG A 63 -3.31 8.72 -2.27
C ARG A 63 -3.79 8.86 -3.71
N SER A 64 -4.01 10.10 -4.12
CA SER A 64 -4.22 10.42 -5.53
C SER A 64 -3.00 10.03 -6.37
N ARG A 65 -3.21 9.92 -7.68
CA ARG A 65 -2.15 9.71 -8.66
C ARG A 65 -1.01 10.72 -8.48
N LYS A 66 -1.33 12.00 -8.26
CA LYS A 66 -0.31 13.06 -8.10
C LYS A 66 0.49 12.87 -6.82
N GLN A 67 -0.15 12.50 -5.71
CA GLN A 67 0.55 12.21 -4.45
C GLN A 67 1.44 10.98 -4.57
N PHE A 68 0.97 9.92 -5.24
CA PHE A 68 1.76 8.74 -5.52
C PHE A 68 3.00 9.06 -6.39
N GLU A 69 2.82 9.81 -7.47
CA GLU A 69 3.93 10.24 -8.34
C GLU A 69 4.92 11.16 -7.60
N ALA A 70 4.45 12.05 -6.72
CA ALA A 70 5.31 12.84 -5.84
C ALA A 70 6.10 11.96 -4.87
N GLY A 71 5.46 10.93 -4.30
CA GLY A 71 6.11 9.93 -3.44
C GLY A 71 7.21 9.18 -4.17
N LEU A 72 6.98 8.73 -5.41
CA LEU A 72 8.01 8.13 -6.27
C LEU A 72 9.18 9.08 -6.51
N ILE A 73 8.92 10.35 -6.84
CA ILE A 73 9.98 11.33 -7.07
C ILE A 73 10.81 11.52 -5.79
N ALA A 74 10.16 11.72 -4.65
CA ALA A 74 10.83 11.93 -3.37
C ALA A 74 11.65 10.69 -2.95
N LEU A 75 11.11 9.49 -3.14
CA LEU A 75 11.80 8.24 -2.85
C LEU A 75 13.09 8.10 -3.68
N PHE A 76 13.02 8.30 -5.00
CA PHE A 76 14.15 8.05 -5.89
C PHE A 76 15.17 9.19 -5.94
N ARG A 77 14.74 10.45 -5.88
CA ARG A 77 15.66 11.60 -5.82
C ARG A 77 16.20 11.84 -4.40
N GLY A 78 15.45 11.43 -3.38
CA GLY A 78 15.88 11.55 -1.99
C GLY A 78 16.48 10.25 -1.49
N GLY A 79 15.65 9.41 -0.87
CA GLY A 79 16.08 8.25 -0.09
C GLY A 79 17.01 7.29 -0.83
N VAL A 80 16.61 6.85 -2.03
CA VAL A 80 17.40 5.89 -2.83
C VAL A 80 18.69 6.54 -3.32
N SER A 81 18.63 7.75 -3.89
CA SER A 81 19.84 8.44 -4.38
C SER A 81 20.84 8.67 -3.24
N ARG A 82 20.38 9.14 -2.08
CA ARG A 82 21.24 9.38 -0.90
C ARG A 82 21.85 8.09 -0.34
N ARG A 83 21.13 6.97 -0.38
CA ARG A 83 21.65 5.68 0.07
C ARG A 83 22.78 5.18 -0.83
N LEU A 84 22.58 5.28 -2.15
CA LEU A 84 23.53 4.77 -3.15
C LEU A 84 24.72 5.72 -3.35
N PHE A 85 24.46 7.02 -3.29
CA PHE A 85 25.42 8.07 -3.60
C PHE A 85 25.43 9.16 -2.51
N PRO A 86 25.91 8.85 -1.29
CA PRO A 86 25.79 9.75 -0.13
C PRO A 86 26.56 11.08 -0.27
N ASN A 87 27.58 11.12 -1.14
CA ASN A 87 28.41 12.29 -1.38
C ASN A 87 28.04 13.05 -2.66
N GLU A 88 26.98 12.60 -3.35
CA GLU A 88 26.50 13.20 -4.59
C GLU A 88 25.23 14.02 -4.35
N HIS A 89 24.84 14.83 -5.33
CA HIS A 89 23.58 15.56 -5.25
C HIS A 89 22.36 14.64 -5.44
N ASP A 90 21.20 15.03 -4.91
CA ASP A 90 19.92 14.30 -4.95
C ASP A 90 19.48 13.86 -6.37
N LEU A 91 19.92 14.56 -7.43
CA LEU A 91 19.58 14.21 -8.82
C LEU A 91 20.49 13.15 -9.46
N HIS A 92 21.53 12.68 -8.76
CA HIS A 92 22.60 11.86 -9.36
C HIS A 92 22.06 10.55 -9.92
N LEU A 93 21.29 9.80 -9.12
CA LEU A 93 20.64 8.58 -9.58
C LEU A 93 19.75 8.82 -10.80
N SER A 94 18.95 9.89 -10.80
CA SER A 94 18.06 10.21 -11.93
C SER A 94 18.86 10.48 -13.21
N GLN A 95 19.98 11.19 -13.11
CA GLN A 95 20.85 11.48 -14.25
C GLN A 95 21.53 10.20 -14.79
N LEU A 96 21.97 9.29 -13.92
CA LEU A 96 22.50 7.99 -14.35
C LEU A 96 21.45 7.18 -15.13
N LEU A 97 20.23 7.12 -14.61
CA LEU A 97 19.11 6.42 -15.25
C LEU A 97 18.73 7.06 -16.59
N GLU A 98 18.74 8.40 -16.70
CA GLU A 98 18.48 9.15 -17.95
C GLU A 98 19.61 8.98 -18.99
N ARG A 99 20.85 8.80 -18.54
CA ARG A 99 21.99 8.45 -19.41
C ARG A 99 22.00 6.96 -19.78
N GLY A 100 21.25 6.13 -19.06
CA GLY A 100 21.23 4.67 -19.23
C GLY A 100 22.57 4.05 -18.85
N ASP A 101 23.18 4.58 -17.79
CA ASP A 101 24.41 4.04 -17.22
C ASP A 101 24.26 2.53 -16.90
N GLY A 102 25.34 1.77 -17.07
CA GLY A 102 25.37 0.32 -16.87
C GLY A 102 25.21 -0.14 -15.42
N SER A 103 25.68 0.67 -14.48
CA SER A 103 25.91 0.29 -13.08
C SER A 103 24.64 0.04 -12.28
N VAL A 104 23.54 0.73 -12.60
CA VAL A 104 22.26 0.62 -11.87
C VAL A 104 21.16 0.05 -12.75
N ARG A 105 20.42 -0.92 -12.22
CA ARG A 105 19.25 -1.50 -12.88
C ARG A 105 18.01 -1.44 -12.00
N LEU A 106 16.92 -0.97 -12.59
CA LEU A 106 15.59 -0.95 -11.98
C LEU A 106 14.87 -2.26 -12.33
N VAL A 107 14.35 -2.94 -11.32
CA VAL A 107 13.63 -4.21 -11.47
C VAL A 107 12.22 -4.06 -10.89
N PRO A 108 11.15 -4.31 -11.66
CA PRO A 108 9.80 -4.28 -11.11
C PRO A 108 9.58 -5.52 -10.23
N VAL A 109 8.98 -5.34 -9.06
CA VAL A 109 8.48 -6.47 -8.27
C VAL A 109 7.21 -6.98 -8.95
N VAL A 110 7.20 -8.26 -9.31
CA VAL A 110 6.07 -8.91 -10.02
C VAL A 110 5.72 -10.24 -9.36
N CYS A 111 4.43 -10.53 -9.19
CA CYS A 111 3.97 -11.85 -8.76
C CYS A 111 3.58 -12.73 -9.97
N ASP A 112 3.68 -14.04 -9.82
CA ASP A 112 3.49 -15.02 -10.91
C ASP A 112 2.08 -14.99 -11.51
N ASP A 113 1.09 -14.72 -10.66
CA ASP A 113 -0.32 -14.65 -11.03
C ASP A 113 -0.75 -13.22 -11.44
N ASP A 114 0.20 -12.28 -11.52
CA ASP A 114 -0.11 -10.91 -11.88
C ASP A 114 -0.40 -10.80 -13.38
N PRO A 115 -1.62 -10.39 -13.80
CA PRO A 115 -1.82 -10.02 -15.17
C PRO A 115 -0.88 -8.86 -15.56
N PRO A 116 -0.56 -8.69 -16.86
CA PRO A 116 0.36 -7.64 -17.34
C PRO A 116 -0.01 -6.20 -16.94
N THR A 117 -1.23 -5.99 -16.43
CA THR A 117 -1.81 -4.72 -15.98
C THR A 117 -1.62 -4.44 -14.48
N LYS A 118 -0.92 -5.30 -13.73
CA LYS A 118 -0.69 -5.14 -12.27
C LYS A 118 0.34 -4.06 -11.92
N SER A 119 0.49 -3.83 -10.61
CA SER A 119 1.21 -2.70 -10.03
C SER A 119 2.67 -2.61 -10.48
N GLY A 120 3.45 -3.69 -10.43
CA GLY A 120 4.89 -3.65 -10.77
C GLY A 120 5.22 -2.93 -12.11
N PRO A 121 4.72 -3.41 -13.26
CA PRO A 121 4.93 -2.75 -14.54
C PRO A 121 4.32 -1.34 -14.63
N LEU A 122 3.19 -1.09 -13.95
CA LEU A 122 2.55 0.22 -13.90
C LEU A 122 3.44 1.25 -13.17
N VAL A 123 3.90 0.92 -11.97
CA VAL A 123 4.78 1.76 -11.13
C VAL A 123 6.07 2.03 -11.87
N MET A 124 6.66 0.99 -12.45
CA MET A 124 7.88 1.08 -13.24
C MET A 124 7.72 2.01 -14.46
N ARG A 125 6.60 1.92 -15.19
CA ARG A 125 6.28 2.83 -16.30
C ARG A 125 6.06 4.28 -15.86
N ARG A 126 5.44 4.49 -14.69
CA ARG A 126 5.29 5.83 -14.10
C ARG A 126 6.65 6.41 -13.76
N LEU A 127 7.48 5.66 -13.04
CA LEU A 127 8.83 6.06 -12.66
C LEU A 127 9.68 6.43 -13.89
N GLN A 128 9.62 5.61 -14.95
CA GLN A 128 10.29 5.89 -16.22
C GLN A 128 9.96 7.28 -16.77
N ARG A 129 8.68 7.68 -16.76
CA ARG A 129 8.24 8.98 -17.27
C ARG A 129 8.68 10.12 -16.35
N LEU A 130 8.57 9.93 -15.04
CA LEU A 130 8.89 10.96 -14.05
C LEU A 130 10.38 11.27 -13.98
N LEU A 131 11.23 10.25 -14.11
CA LEU A 131 12.69 10.39 -14.04
C LEU A 131 13.38 10.35 -15.41
N ARG A 132 12.61 10.21 -16.50
CA ARG A 132 13.11 10.10 -17.87
C ARG A 132 14.13 8.97 -18.04
N CYS A 133 13.92 7.86 -17.33
CA CYS A 133 14.81 6.70 -17.38
C CYS A 133 14.92 6.17 -18.81
N ARG A 134 16.14 5.87 -19.27
CA ARG A 134 16.30 5.10 -20.51
C ARG A 134 15.73 3.71 -20.33
N PRO A 135 15.08 3.12 -21.36
CA PRO A 135 14.58 1.76 -21.30
C PRO A 135 15.64 0.73 -20.90
N SER A 136 16.91 0.96 -21.25
CA SER A 136 18.03 0.08 -20.89
C SER A 136 18.35 0.04 -19.39
N ALA A 137 17.93 1.03 -18.61
CA ALA A 137 18.09 1.05 -17.16
C ALA A 137 17.04 0.19 -16.44
N MET A 138 16.00 -0.25 -17.15
CA MET A 138 14.89 -1.03 -16.61
C MET A 138 14.97 -2.44 -17.18
N VAL A 139 15.01 -3.44 -16.31
CA VAL A 139 15.16 -4.84 -16.72
C VAL A 139 14.21 -5.72 -15.95
N TRP A 140 13.86 -6.84 -16.58
CA TRP A 140 13.12 -7.89 -15.90
C TRP A 140 14.00 -8.64 -14.91
N PRO A 141 13.40 -9.30 -13.90
CA PRO A 141 14.14 -10.00 -12.86
C PRO A 141 15.18 -11.00 -13.40
N TRP A 142 14.81 -11.86 -14.36
CA TRP A 142 15.75 -12.83 -14.95
C TRP A 142 16.96 -12.16 -15.59
N ARG A 143 16.75 -11.05 -16.32
CA ARG A 143 17.85 -10.32 -16.96
C ARG A 143 18.73 -9.60 -15.94
N ALA A 144 18.17 -9.14 -14.82
CA ALA A 144 18.96 -8.58 -13.73
C ALA A 144 19.91 -9.63 -13.14
N VAL A 145 19.42 -10.85 -12.92
CA VAL A 145 20.23 -11.98 -12.42
C VAL A 145 21.37 -12.30 -13.40
N GLU A 146 21.09 -12.40 -14.70
CA GLU A 146 22.12 -12.61 -15.73
C GLU A 146 23.18 -11.50 -15.71
N LEU A 147 22.76 -10.23 -15.62
CA LEU A 147 23.69 -9.10 -15.56
C LEU A 147 24.59 -9.14 -14.31
N MET A 148 24.06 -9.63 -13.18
CA MET A 148 24.84 -9.81 -11.96
C MET A 148 25.88 -10.93 -12.12
N ASP A 149 25.50 -12.05 -12.74
CA ASP A 149 26.41 -13.17 -13.01
C ASP A 149 27.51 -12.79 -14.00
N GLU A 150 27.19 -11.92 -14.96
CA GLU A 150 28.15 -11.34 -15.90
C GLU A 150 29.04 -10.25 -15.27
N GLY A 151 28.78 -9.83 -14.02
CA GLY A 151 29.48 -8.72 -13.37
C GLY A 151 29.28 -7.36 -14.06
N LYS A 152 28.13 -7.17 -14.73
CA LYS A 152 27.82 -5.98 -15.54
C LYS A 152 26.90 -4.98 -14.84
N VAL A 153 26.57 -5.22 -13.58
CA VAL A 153 25.71 -4.35 -12.77
C VAL A 153 26.23 -4.32 -11.34
N ASP A 154 26.34 -3.12 -10.80
CA ASP A 154 26.83 -2.88 -9.44
C ASP A 154 25.68 -2.81 -8.44
N THR A 155 24.50 -2.37 -8.90
CA THR A 155 23.34 -2.12 -8.05
C THR A 155 22.03 -2.51 -8.72
N ILE A 156 21.20 -3.26 -7.98
CA ILE A 156 19.81 -3.55 -8.32
C ILE A 156 18.89 -2.75 -7.40
N VAL A 157 17.93 -2.03 -7.99
CA VAL A 157 16.86 -1.33 -7.27
C VAL A 157 15.51 -1.95 -7.64
N PHE A 158 14.88 -2.62 -6.67
CA PHE A 158 13.54 -3.17 -6.80
C PHE A 158 12.49 -2.09 -6.58
N VAL A 159 11.54 -1.98 -7.51
CA VAL A 159 10.53 -0.92 -7.53
C VAL A 159 9.14 -1.51 -7.33
N ASP A 160 8.40 -0.94 -6.38
CA ASP A 160 7.10 -1.43 -5.96
C ASP A 160 6.21 -0.30 -5.40
N ASP A 161 4.91 -0.51 -5.31
CA ASP A 161 3.98 0.47 -4.71
C ASP A 161 3.89 0.32 -3.19
N PHE A 162 3.77 -0.91 -2.70
CA PHE A 162 3.40 -1.16 -1.31
C PHE A 162 4.09 -2.39 -0.71
N LEU A 163 4.73 -2.20 0.44
CA LEU A 163 5.24 -3.27 1.29
C LEU A 163 4.32 -3.45 2.52
N GLY A 164 3.49 -4.50 2.50
CA GLY A 164 2.67 -4.91 3.65
C GLY A 164 3.44 -5.76 4.65
N GLY A 165 3.13 -7.07 4.68
CA GLY A 165 3.82 -8.05 5.54
C GLY A 165 5.12 -8.63 4.96
N GLY A 166 5.49 -8.29 3.73
CA GLY A 166 6.75 -8.72 3.10
C GLY A 166 6.75 -10.08 2.41
N THR A 167 5.75 -10.94 2.63
CA THR A 167 5.69 -12.30 2.04
C THR A 167 5.72 -12.32 0.51
N GLN A 168 5.08 -11.35 -0.16
CA GLN A 168 5.08 -11.27 -1.63
C GLN A 168 6.48 -10.96 -2.16
N PHE A 169 7.14 -9.95 -1.60
CA PHE A 169 8.52 -9.63 -1.94
C PHE A 169 9.47 -10.79 -1.62
N GLU A 170 9.29 -11.46 -0.47
CA GLU A 170 10.11 -12.61 -0.10
C GLU A 170 10.05 -13.74 -1.14
N LYS A 171 8.83 -14.09 -1.58
CA LYS A 171 8.61 -15.10 -2.63
C LYS A 171 9.26 -14.67 -3.94
N PHE A 172 9.06 -13.42 -4.36
CA PHE A 172 9.69 -12.85 -5.55
C PHE A 172 11.22 -12.94 -5.46
N PHE A 173 11.79 -12.52 -4.35
CA PHE A 173 13.23 -12.41 -4.15
C PHE A 173 13.93 -13.78 -4.20
N LYS A 174 13.33 -14.79 -3.54
CA LYS A 174 13.79 -16.19 -3.57
C LYS A 174 13.57 -16.84 -4.93
N ARG A 175 12.44 -16.59 -5.59
CA ARG A 175 12.11 -17.15 -6.91
C ARG A 175 13.18 -16.84 -7.94
N TRP A 176 13.65 -15.59 -7.94
CA TRP A 176 14.69 -15.12 -8.86
C TRP A 176 16.10 -15.27 -8.28
N MET A 177 16.26 -15.98 -7.16
CA MET A 177 17.54 -16.29 -6.53
C MET A 177 18.37 -15.06 -6.11
N PHE A 178 17.75 -13.90 -5.92
CA PHE A 178 18.46 -12.69 -5.47
C PHE A 178 19.01 -12.85 -4.04
N ASP A 179 18.32 -13.64 -3.21
CA ASP A 179 18.78 -14.00 -1.86
C ASP A 179 20.12 -14.73 -1.84
N THR A 180 20.43 -15.48 -2.89
CA THR A 180 21.73 -16.17 -3.04
C THR A 180 22.85 -15.27 -3.57
N LYS A 181 22.53 -14.04 -3.99
CA LYS A 181 23.44 -13.12 -4.69
C LYS A 181 23.64 -11.78 -3.97
N LEU A 182 23.32 -11.72 -2.68
CA LEU A 182 23.43 -10.50 -1.87
C LEU A 182 24.84 -9.90 -1.81
N THR A 183 25.88 -10.70 -2.08
CA THR A 183 27.27 -10.24 -2.16
C THR A 183 27.74 -9.89 -3.57
N SER A 184 26.94 -10.19 -4.60
CA SER A 184 27.30 -9.97 -6.01
C SER A 184 27.02 -8.54 -6.49
N ALA A 185 26.03 -7.87 -5.90
CA ALA A 185 25.68 -6.49 -6.20
C ALA A 185 25.00 -5.86 -4.98
N SER A 186 25.05 -4.53 -4.87
CA SER A 186 24.23 -3.82 -3.89
C SER A 186 22.76 -3.95 -4.26
N MET A 187 21.91 -4.20 -3.26
CA MET A 187 20.47 -4.37 -3.47
C MET A 187 19.66 -3.39 -2.63
N VAL A 188 18.75 -2.68 -3.30
CA VAL A 188 17.83 -1.75 -2.67
C VAL A 188 16.40 -2.15 -3.03
N TYR A 189 15.54 -2.33 -2.04
CA TYR A 189 14.10 -2.44 -2.24
C TYR A 189 13.44 -1.09 -1.91
N ALA A 190 12.73 -0.54 -2.89
CA ALA A 190 12.18 0.80 -2.85
C ALA A 190 10.65 0.80 -3.06
N PRO A 191 9.86 0.30 -2.08
CA PRO A 191 8.40 0.46 -2.11
C PRO A 191 8.02 1.93 -1.84
N VAL A 192 6.99 2.46 -2.49
CA VAL A 192 6.53 3.83 -2.21
C VAL A 192 6.03 3.95 -0.77
N THR A 193 5.23 3.00 -0.31
CA THR A 193 4.73 2.92 1.07
C THR A 193 5.11 1.59 1.70
N ALA A 194 5.53 1.60 2.97
CA ALA A 194 5.87 0.38 3.68
C ALA A 194 5.30 0.34 5.10
N HIS A 195 4.77 -0.81 5.48
CA HIS A 195 4.37 -1.10 6.84
C HIS A 195 5.52 -1.68 7.66
N GLN A 196 5.58 -1.33 8.94
CA GLN A 196 6.60 -1.77 9.89
C GLN A 196 6.79 -3.29 9.91
N GLN A 197 5.71 -4.06 9.83
CA GLN A 197 5.79 -5.52 9.82
C GLN A 197 6.63 -6.07 8.66
N GLY A 198 6.42 -5.57 7.43
CA GLY A 198 7.20 -5.99 6.27
C GLY A 198 8.64 -5.52 6.35
N LEU A 199 8.87 -4.31 6.86
CA LEU A 199 10.23 -3.77 7.08
C LEU A 199 11.02 -4.65 8.04
N THR A 200 10.45 -4.97 9.21
CA THR A 200 11.09 -5.82 10.22
C THR A 200 11.30 -7.24 9.70
N HIS A 201 10.31 -7.82 9.04
CA HIS A 201 10.39 -9.17 8.46
C HIS A 201 11.55 -9.30 7.46
N LEU A 202 11.59 -8.42 6.47
CA LEU A 202 12.61 -8.47 5.42
C LEU A 202 14.01 -8.10 5.93
N ALA A 203 14.12 -7.14 6.86
CA ALA A 203 15.40 -6.79 7.48
C ALA A 203 15.96 -7.96 8.31
N GLY A 204 15.10 -8.75 8.96
CA GLY A 204 15.50 -9.96 9.69
C GLY A 204 15.97 -11.09 8.76
N LEU A 205 15.35 -11.25 7.59
CA LEU A 205 15.75 -12.25 6.61
C LEU A 205 17.03 -11.89 5.86
N TRP A 206 17.15 -10.62 5.43
CA TRP A 206 18.24 -10.15 4.58
C TRP A 206 18.78 -8.81 5.05
N PRO A 207 19.68 -8.80 6.05
CA PRO A 207 20.28 -7.56 6.57
C PRO A 207 21.09 -6.76 5.52
N GLN A 208 21.52 -7.42 4.44
CA GLN A 208 22.25 -6.80 3.33
C GLN A 208 21.31 -6.09 2.32
N LEU A 209 20.01 -6.39 2.34
CA LEU A 209 19.03 -5.70 1.52
C LEU A 209 18.68 -4.35 2.15
N HIS A 210 18.90 -3.26 1.43
CA HIS A 210 18.51 -1.94 1.90
C HIS A 210 17.05 -1.67 1.54
N ILE A 211 16.20 -1.45 2.53
CA ILE A 211 14.78 -1.14 2.30
C ILE A 211 14.56 0.34 2.55
N ILE A 212 14.07 1.07 1.55
CA ILE A 212 13.84 2.51 1.60
C ILE A 212 12.42 2.77 1.15
N CYS A 213 11.60 3.38 2.00
CA CYS A 213 10.22 3.75 1.66
C CYS A 213 10.04 5.27 1.63
N GLY A 214 9.07 5.73 0.83
CA GLY A 214 8.67 7.14 0.81
C GLY A 214 7.71 7.47 1.96
N GLU A 215 6.80 6.56 2.26
CA GLU A 215 5.83 6.67 3.36
C GLU A 215 5.93 5.45 4.29
N TYR A 216 5.95 5.70 5.59
CA TYR A 216 6.03 4.68 6.64
C TYR A 216 4.68 4.53 7.35
N LEU A 217 4.21 3.30 7.48
CA LEU A 217 3.01 2.94 8.25
C LEU A 217 3.41 2.07 9.45
N GLY A 218 3.03 2.49 10.65
CA GLY A 218 3.24 1.75 11.89
C GLY A 218 1.97 1.07 12.40
N ALA A 219 2.06 0.39 13.55
CA ALA A 219 0.92 -0.30 14.18
C ALA A 219 -0.30 0.61 14.43
N SER A 220 -0.07 1.90 14.68
CA SER A 220 -1.13 2.92 14.86
C SER A 220 -1.99 3.18 13.62
N HIS A 221 -1.57 2.70 12.44
CA HIS A 221 -2.32 2.83 11.20
C HIS A 221 -3.31 1.67 10.99
N GLY A 222 -3.24 0.62 11.82
CA GLY A 222 -4.24 -0.44 11.85
C GLY A 222 -5.58 0.11 12.35
N PHE A 223 -6.65 -0.15 11.62
CA PHE A 223 -7.97 0.40 11.95
C PHE A 223 -8.48 -0.05 13.31
N PHE A 224 -8.14 -1.26 13.74
CA PHE A 224 -8.49 -1.81 15.05
C PHE A 224 -7.37 -1.62 16.09
N SER A 225 -6.57 -0.56 15.98
CA SER A 225 -5.63 -0.18 17.03
C SER A 225 -6.31 0.65 18.11
N ASP A 226 -5.80 0.57 19.34
CA ASP A 226 -6.29 1.38 20.46
C ASP A 226 -6.16 2.88 20.18
N GLU A 227 -5.12 3.29 19.44
CA GLU A 227 -4.92 4.69 19.07
C GLU A 227 -6.03 5.20 18.12
N VAL A 228 -6.48 4.37 17.17
CA VAL A 228 -7.62 4.73 16.31
C VAL A 228 -8.91 4.77 17.11
N TRP A 229 -9.21 3.73 17.89
CA TRP A 229 -10.49 3.62 18.59
C TRP A 229 -10.61 4.51 19.82
N SER A 230 -9.51 4.95 20.43
CA SER A 230 -9.56 6.04 21.42
C SER A 230 -10.05 7.35 20.81
N ARG A 231 -9.77 7.59 19.52
CA ARG A 231 -10.23 8.78 18.78
C ARG A 231 -11.66 8.63 18.26
N VAL A 232 -11.97 7.53 17.57
CA VAL A 232 -13.27 7.35 16.88
C VAL A 232 -14.34 6.65 17.71
N GLY A 233 -13.94 5.89 18.74
CA GLY A 233 -14.83 5.14 19.61
C GLY A 233 -15.47 5.98 20.72
N HIS A 234 -15.07 7.25 20.88
CA HIS A 234 -15.63 8.20 21.85
C HIS A 234 -15.78 7.61 23.27
N GLU A 235 -14.73 6.92 23.75
CA GLU A 235 -14.68 6.26 25.06
C GLU A 235 -15.72 5.16 25.31
N THR A 236 -16.59 4.87 24.33
CA THR A 236 -17.70 3.92 24.46
C THR A 236 -17.40 2.60 23.75
N VAL A 237 -16.76 2.65 22.58
CA VAL A 237 -16.44 1.47 21.77
C VAL A 237 -14.94 1.26 21.77
N SER A 238 -14.49 0.12 22.32
CA SER A 238 -13.07 -0.25 22.28
C SER A 238 -12.67 -0.80 20.90
N ALA A 239 -11.36 -0.87 20.65
CA ALA A 239 -10.83 -1.51 19.45
C ALA A 239 -11.26 -2.98 19.34
N GLN A 240 -11.31 -3.69 20.47
CA GLN A 240 -11.72 -5.09 20.53
C GLN A 240 -13.21 -5.26 20.21
N ASP A 241 -14.07 -4.42 20.78
CA ASP A 241 -15.52 -4.46 20.50
C ASP A 241 -15.80 -4.23 19.02
N ALA A 242 -15.11 -3.23 18.44
CA ALA A 242 -15.20 -2.93 17.02
C ALA A 242 -14.70 -4.06 16.12
N ALA A 243 -13.58 -4.69 16.48
CA ALA A 243 -13.03 -5.82 15.72
C ALA A 243 -13.98 -7.02 15.75
N THR A 244 -14.53 -7.36 16.92
CA THR A 244 -15.49 -8.44 17.09
C THR A 244 -16.79 -8.17 16.34
N TRP A 245 -17.32 -6.95 16.42
CA TRP A 245 -18.50 -6.55 15.65
C TRP A 245 -18.24 -6.64 14.14
N TYR A 246 -17.09 -6.13 13.68
CA TYR A 246 -16.71 -6.16 12.28
C TYR A 246 -16.57 -7.57 11.72
N GLU A 247 -16.00 -8.50 12.49
CA GLU A 247 -15.88 -9.89 12.07
C GLU A 247 -17.27 -10.52 11.85
N GLY A 248 -18.22 -10.27 12.75
CA GLY A 248 -19.62 -10.67 12.57
C GLY A 248 -20.23 -10.07 11.30
N PHE A 249 -20.14 -8.75 11.15
CA PHE A 249 -20.64 -8.01 9.99
C PHE A 249 -20.03 -8.52 8.66
N ALA A 250 -18.71 -8.70 8.60
CA ALA A 250 -18.01 -9.15 7.41
C ALA A 250 -18.42 -10.58 7.02
N ASN A 251 -18.60 -11.47 7.99
CA ASN A 251 -19.09 -12.82 7.75
C ASN A 251 -20.53 -12.81 7.21
N GLU A 252 -21.43 -12.07 7.84
CA GLU A 252 -22.83 -11.94 7.42
C GLU A 252 -22.97 -11.37 6.01
N ARG A 253 -22.13 -10.40 5.64
CA ARG A 253 -22.14 -9.76 4.32
C ARG A 253 -21.30 -10.49 3.27
N GLY A 254 -20.62 -11.59 3.65
CA GLY A 254 -19.77 -12.36 2.75
C GLY A 254 -18.50 -11.64 2.29
N ILE A 255 -17.98 -10.73 3.11
CA ILE A 255 -16.78 -9.90 2.85
C ILE A 255 -15.53 -10.61 3.40
N VAL A 256 -15.35 -11.87 3.00
CA VAL A 256 -14.26 -12.72 3.49
C VAL A 256 -13.48 -13.28 2.30
N PRO A 257 -12.55 -12.51 1.71
CA PRO A 257 -11.70 -13.01 0.65
C PRO A 257 -10.88 -14.21 1.14
N ARG A 258 -10.96 -15.34 0.44
CA ARG A 258 -10.32 -16.61 0.85
C ARG A 258 -8.82 -16.49 1.13
N SER A 259 -8.11 -15.64 0.40
CA SER A 259 -6.65 -15.52 0.49
C SER A 259 -6.15 -14.54 1.55
N THR A 260 -7.02 -13.66 2.07
CA THR A 260 -6.61 -12.58 2.99
C THR A 260 -7.41 -12.53 4.29
N GLY A 261 -8.57 -13.19 4.37
CA GLY A 261 -9.48 -13.08 5.51
C GLY A 261 -10.15 -11.71 5.61
N HIS A 262 -10.92 -11.50 6.68
CA HIS A 262 -11.71 -10.29 6.90
C HIS A 262 -10.88 -9.07 7.32
N LEU A 263 -9.65 -9.23 7.83
CA LEU A 263 -8.75 -8.10 8.20
C LEU A 263 -7.77 -7.71 7.08
N GLY A 264 -7.85 -8.36 5.93
CA GLY A 264 -6.86 -8.19 4.86
C GLY A 264 -5.55 -8.94 5.15
N MET A 265 -4.65 -8.91 4.16
CA MET A 265 -3.41 -9.68 4.18
C MET A 265 -2.54 -9.31 5.40
N GLY A 266 -2.08 -10.33 6.13
CA GLY A 266 -1.27 -10.14 7.33
C GLY A 266 -2.01 -9.53 8.52
N SER A 267 -3.35 -9.47 8.46
CA SER A 267 -4.21 -8.89 9.50
C SER A 267 -3.88 -7.43 9.87
N LEU A 268 -3.40 -6.65 8.90
CA LEU A 268 -3.03 -5.25 9.12
C LEU A 268 -4.24 -4.32 9.26
N ALA A 269 -5.39 -4.70 8.70
CA ALA A 269 -6.64 -3.95 8.77
C ALA A 269 -6.49 -2.47 8.42
N LEU A 270 -5.74 -2.14 7.36
CA LEU A 270 -5.46 -0.76 7.01
C LEU A 270 -6.68 -0.06 6.39
N THR A 271 -6.80 1.24 6.64
CA THR A 271 -7.71 2.13 5.92
C THR A 271 -6.90 2.95 4.91
N TYR A 272 -6.24 2.27 3.97
CA TYR A 272 -5.29 2.87 3.04
C TYR A 272 -5.55 2.42 1.59
N GLY A 273 -5.31 3.29 0.61
CA GLY A 273 -5.38 2.93 -0.81
C GLY A 273 -4.65 3.90 -1.72
N PHE A 274 -4.38 3.47 -2.95
CA PHE A 274 -3.99 4.35 -4.04
C PHE A 274 -5.14 4.48 -5.03
N GLU A 275 -5.23 5.61 -5.72
CA GLU A 275 -6.22 5.82 -6.80
C GLU A 275 -6.14 4.73 -7.89
N HIS A 276 -4.96 4.12 -8.08
CA HIS A 276 -4.75 3.12 -9.13
C HIS A 276 -4.87 1.66 -8.67
N SER A 277 -4.86 1.40 -7.36
CA SER A 277 -5.05 0.06 -6.78
C SER A 277 -5.09 0.15 -5.25
N THR A 278 -5.86 -0.74 -4.61
CA THR A 278 -5.91 -0.87 -3.16
C THR A 278 -5.04 -2.04 -2.67
N PRO A 279 -4.09 -1.81 -1.75
CA PRO A 279 -3.33 -2.89 -1.14
C PRO A 279 -4.23 -3.94 -0.49
N ASN A 280 -3.87 -5.21 -0.64
CA ASN A 280 -4.63 -6.32 -0.06
C ASN A 280 -4.54 -6.39 1.48
N ASN A 281 -3.65 -5.60 2.08
CA ASN A 281 -3.52 -5.37 3.52
C ASN A 281 -4.60 -4.45 4.10
N SER A 282 -5.32 -3.72 3.25
CA SER A 282 -6.41 -2.86 3.66
C SER A 282 -7.68 -3.66 3.95
N LEU A 283 -8.59 -3.08 4.73
CA LEU A 283 -9.87 -3.69 5.06
C LEU A 283 -10.60 -4.14 3.78
N PRO A 284 -11.00 -5.42 3.68
CA PRO A 284 -11.77 -5.95 2.56
C PRO A 284 -13.05 -5.18 2.25
N THR A 285 -13.71 -4.55 3.23
CA THR A 285 -14.86 -3.66 2.97
C THR A 285 -14.56 -2.55 1.98
N LEU A 286 -13.29 -2.13 1.87
CA LEU A 286 -12.86 -1.07 0.97
C LEU A 286 -12.65 -1.52 -0.48
N TRP A 287 -12.29 -2.78 -0.74
CA TRP A 287 -11.83 -3.21 -2.08
C TRP A 287 -12.38 -4.55 -2.57
N TYR A 288 -12.88 -5.40 -1.68
CA TYR A 288 -13.36 -6.73 -2.05
C TYR A 288 -14.75 -6.61 -2.67
N LYS A 289 -14.95 -7.21 -3.84
CA LYS A 289 -16.26 -7.27 -4.50
C LYS A 289 -16.86 -8.66 -4.36
N SER A 290 -18.11 -8.72 -3.94
CA SER A 290 -18.89 -9.97 -3.91
C SER A 290 -20.26 -9.76 -4.58
N GLN A 291 -21.11 -10.78 -4.59
CA GLN A 291 -22.49 -10.62 -5.05
C GLN A 291 -23.30 -9.67 -4.16
N SER A 292 -22.98 -9.64 -2.87
CA SER A 292 -23.68 -8.88 -1.82
C SER A 292 -22.96 -7.59 -1.40
N TRP A 293 -21.76 -7.32 -1.94
CA TRP A 293 -20.93 -6.20 -1.53
C TRP A 293 -20.30 -5.47 -2.72
N GLN A 294 -20.53 -4.15 -2.78
CA GLN A 294 -19.85 -3.23 -3.69
C GLN A 294 -18.80 -2.40 -2.92
N PRO A 295 -17.51 -2.51 -3.25
CA PRO A 295 -16.44 -1.80 -2.55
C PRO A 295 -16.38 -0.32 -2.89
N LEU A 296 -15.73 0.45 -2.02
CA LEU A 296 -15.49 1.89 -2.22
C LEU A 296 -14.36 2.16 -3.22
N LEU A 297 -13.31 1.37 -3.15
CA LEU A 297 -12.06 1.51 -3.89
C LEU A 297 -11.88 0.38 -4.90
N GLU A 298 -11.15 0.69 -5.97
CA GLU A 298 -10.76 -0.30 -6.97
C GLU A 298 -9.54 -1.12 -6.49
N ARG A 299 -9.42 -2.34 -7.03
CA ARG A 299 -8.31 -3.25 -6.79
C ARG A 299 -7.50 -3.49 -8.04
#